data_AF-K1PZ66-F1
#
_entry.id   AF-K1PZ66-F1
#
_cell.length_a   1.000
_cell.length_b   1.000
_cell.length_c   1.000
_cell.angle_alpha   90.00
_cell.angle_beta   90.00
_cell.angle_gamma   90.00
#
_symmetry.space_group_name_H-M   'P 1'
#
loop_
_entity.id
_entity.type
_entity.pdbx_description
1 polymer ?
#
loop_
_entity_poly.entity_id
_entity_poly.type
_entity_poly.pdbx_seq_one_letter_code
_entity_poly.pdbx_strand_id
1 'polypeptide(L)'
;MSKIKEARRPTLAVIEENALPEIYVTPEIETETPRKLLDENDNVYSHLNLLKEKTAKLNLSTRRPSYVTWRNECIVDSGRGIKARLPSVRGEDSVNGNELTLDKRIDNIDGALAWIKQELLAMRTQDQDIARKLLSLRQEMNALRLQWSCDEHKEMLEEAQCDLEEMHELQDICDTPLDSVQPHQLKQIGVTKMNLNTRRFSIL
;
A
#
# COMPACT_ATOMS: atom_id res chain seq x y z
N MET A 1 -38.63 7.71 6.10
CA MET A 1 -38.26 6.42 5.46
C MET A 1 -36.88 6.60 4.82
N SER A 2 -35.83 6.23 5.54
CA SER A 2 -34.44 6.37 5.10
C SER A 2 -34.03 5.17 4.25
N LYS A 3 -33.56 5.41 3.01
CA LYS A 3 -32.98 4.38 2.15
C LYS A 3 -31.50 4.21 2.52
N ILE A 4 -31.17 3.06 3.11
CA ILE A 4 -29.78 2.63 3.35
C ILE A 4 -29.19 2.21 1.99
N LYS A 5 -28.10 2.86 1.58
CA LYS A 5 -27.33 2.45 0.40
C LYS A 5 -26.35 1.37 0.83
N GLU A 6 -26.58 0.16 0.35
CA GLU A 6 -25.70 -0.99 0.56
C GLU A 6 -24.44 -0.83 -0.30
N ALA A 7 -23.26 -0.79 0.33
CA ALA A 7 -21.98 -0.69 -0.35
C ALA A 7 -21.51 -2.10 -0.74
N ARG A 8 -21.62 -2.46 -2.03
CA ARG A 8 -20.98 -3.67 -2.57
C ARG A 8 -19.45 -3.52 -2.53
N ARG A 9 -18.77 -4.52 -1.95
CA ARG A 9 -17.31 -4.61 -1.97
C ARG A 9 -16.81 -4.80 -3.41
N PRO A 10 -15.71 -4.14 -3.83
CA PRO A 10 -15.14 -4.40 -5.14
C PRO A 10 -14.49 -5.79 -5.16
N THR A 11 -14.92 -6.64 -6.08
CA THR A 11 -14.30 -7.91 -6.41
C THR A 11 -12.91 -7.69 -7.00
N LEU A 12 -11.95 -8.46 -6.51
CA LEU A 12 -10.54 -8.41 -6.87
C LEU A 12 -10.37 -8.94 -8.31
N ALA A 13 -10.16 -8.03 -9.26
CA ALA A 13 -9.85 -8.42 -10.64
C ALA A 13 -8.46 -9.08 -10.67
N VAL A 14 -8.40 -10.26 -11.28
CA VAL A 14 -7.16 -10.99 -11.58
C VAL A 14 -6.38 -10.14 -12.59
N ILE A 15 -5.18 -9.69 -12.21
CA ILE A 15 -4.25 -9.03 -13.11
C ILE A 15 -3.53 -10.14 -13.88
N GLU A 16 -3.89 -10.33 -15.15
CA GLU A 16 -3.10 -11.11 -16.10
C GLU A 16 -1.75 -10.41 -16.34
N GLU A 17 -0.66 -11.14 -16.13
CA GLU A 17 0.70 -10.60 -16.00
C GLU A 17 1.37 -10.20 -17.34
N ASN A 18 0.65 -10.13 -18.47
CA ASN A 18 1.26 -9.96 -19.80
C ASN A 18 0.48 -9.08 -20.80
N ALA A 19 -0.17 -8.00 -20.36
CA ALA A 19 -0.75 -7.01 -21.28
C ALA A 19 -0.14 -5.63 -21.06
N LEU A 20 0.76 -5.23 -21.97
CA LEU A 20 1.19 -3.84 -22.13
C LEU A 20 -0.05 -2.98 -22.49
N PRO A 21 -0.27 -1.82 -21.83
CA PRO A 21 -1.39 -0.97 -22.22
C PRO A 21 -1.08 -0.29 -23.56
N GLU A 22 -1.84 -0.63 -24.61
CA GLU A 22 -1.99 0.18 -25.80
C GLU A 22 -2.50 1.57 -25.40
N ILE A 23 -1.70 2.59 -25.68
CA ILE A 23 -2.05 3.99 -25.45
C ILE A 23 -3.13 4.35 -26.48
N TYR A 24 -4.39 4.30 -26.07
CA TYR A 24 -5.48 4.90 -26.83
C TYR A 24 -5.30 6.42 -26.82
N VAL A 25 -4.88 6.95 -27.96
CA VAL A 25 -4.92 8.38 -28.28
C VAL A 25 -6.39 8.78 -28.41
N THR A 26 -6.89 9.59 -27.49
CA THR A 26 -8.18 10.28 -27.64
C THR A 26 -8.01 11.46 -28.61
N PRO A 27 -8.90 11.64 -29.60
CA PRO A 27 -8.82 12.77 -30.52
C PRO A 27 -9.35 14.06 -29.88
N GLU A 28 -8.61 15.13 -30.16
CA GLU A 28 -8.99 16.55 -30.28
C GLU A 28 -10.17 17.05 -29.44
N ILE A 29 -9.81 17.70 -28.32
CA ILE A 29 -10.62 18.79 -27.76
C ILE A 29 -9.90 20.08 -28.14
N GLU A 30 -10.40 20.74 -29.18
CA GLU A 30 -10.09 22.14 -29.46
C GLU A 30 -10.65 23.01 -28.33
N THR A 31 -9.77 23.52 -27.47
CA THR A 31 -10.05 24.74 -26.73
C THR A 31 -8.86 25.67 -26.89
N GLU A 32 -9.05 26.58 -27.85
CA GLU A 32 -8.43 27.88 -28.03
C GLU A 32 -7.29 28.24 -27.05
N THR A 33 -6.11 28.39 -27.63
CA THR A 33 -5.04 29.24 -27.11
C THR A 33 -5.55 30.66 -26.83
N PRO A 34 -5.17 31.25 -25.69
CA PRO A 34 -4.69 32.61 -25.66
C PRO A 34 -3.17 32.56 -25.41
N ARG A 35 -2.41 32.94 -26.44
CA ARG A 35 -1.03 33.40 -26.28
C ARG A 35 -1.00 34.48 -25.19
N LYS A 36 -0.44 34.17 -24.03
CA LYS A 36 0.40 35.09 -23.25
C LYS A 36 1.56 34.30 -22.66
N LEU A 37 2.68 34.34 -23.38
CA LEU A 37 3.99 34.30 -22.73
C LEU A 37 3.98 35.40 -21.67
N LEU A 38 4.19 35.03 -20.41
CA LEU A 38 4.96 35.71 -19.37
C LEU A 38 4.67 35.03 -18.01
N ASP A 39 5.71 34.35 -17.49
CA ASP A 39 5.94 34.04 -16.07
C ASP A 39 5.13 32.92 -15.36
N GLU A 40 5.34 31.67 -15.76
CA GLU A 40 4.77 30.47 -15.11
C GLU A 40 5.44 30.10 -13.76
N ASN A 41 6.63 30.64 -13.44
CA ASN A 41 7.34 30.29 -12.19
C ASN A 41 6.77 31.00 -10.96
N ASP A 42 6.24 32.21 -11.10
CA ASP A 42 5.63 32.97 -9.99
C ASP A 42 4.27 32.40 -9.57
N ASN A 43 3.53 31.79 -10.50
CA ASN A 43 2.19 31.24 -10.24
C ASN A 43 2.22 29.98 -9.37
N VAL A 44 3.17 29.06 -9.60
CA VAL A 44 3.32 27.85 -8.78
C VAL A 44 3.76 28.20 -7.35
N TYR A 45 4.65 29.19 -7.21
CA TYR A 45 5.09 29.69 -5.92
C TYR A 45 3.93 30.35 -5.15
N SER A 46 3.10 31.13 -5.86
CA SER A 46 1.88 31.76 -5.33
C SER A 46 0.85 30.72 -4.86
N HIS A 47 0.55 29.71 -5.69
CA HIS A 47 -0.42 28.66 -5.34
C HIS A 47 0.05 27.80 -4.15
N LEU A 48 1.35 27.49 -4.08
CA LEU A 48 1.93 26.76 -2.96
C LEU A 48 1.81 27.57 -1.65
N ASN A 49 2.02 28.89 -1.71
CA ASN A 49 1.90 29.76 -0.53
C ASN A 49 0.44 29.91 -0.09
N LEU A 50 -0.50 30.05 -1.02
CA LEU A 50 -1.93 30.03 -0.72
C LEU A 50 -2.37 28.71 -0.06
N LEU A 51 -1.83 27.58 -0.54
CA LEU A 51 -2.10 26.27 0.05
C LEU A 51 -1.51 26.14 1.46
N LYS A 52 -0.27 26.62 1.69
CA LYS A 52 0.34 26.69 3.02
C LYS A 52 -0.47 27.56 3.98
N GLU A 53 -0.97 28.70 3.52
CA GLU A 53 -1.80 29.60 4.32
C GLU A 53 -3.14 28.95 4.69
N LYS A 54 -3.83 28.36 3.71
CA LYS A 54 -5.10 27.66 3.95
C LYS A 54 -4.93 26.49 4.92
N THR A 55 -3.87 25.70 4.77
CA THR A 55 -3.60 24.56 5.64
C THR A 55 -3.21 25.00 7.06
N ALA A 56 -2.46 26.10 7.22
CA ALA A 56 -2.19 26.71 8.52
C ALA A 56 -3.46 27.25 9.19
N LYS A 57 -4.31 27.95 8.44
CA LYS A 57 -5.60 28.48 8.94
C LYS A 57 -6.55 27.37 9.40
N LEU A 58 -6.50 26.22 8.75
CA LEU A 58 -7.28 25.04 9.10
C LEU A 58 -6.59 24.12 10.12
N ASN A 59 -5.40 24.51 10.61
CA ASN A 59 -4.56 23.75 11.53
C ASN A 59 -4.33 22.29 11.09
N LEU A 60 -4.18 22.08 9.77
CA LEU A 60 -3.99 20.76 9.19
C LEU A 60 -2.51 20.39 9.31
N SER A 61 -2.22 19.27 9.98
CA SER A 61 -0.89 18.68 9.98
C SER A 61 -0.56 18.14 8.58
N THR A 62 0.02 18.99 7.73
CA THR A 62 0.40 18.64 6.34
C THR A 62 1.59 17.70 6.25
N ARG A 63 2.28 17.44 7.37
CA ARG A 63 3.45 16.57 7.44
C ARG A 63 3.29 15.55 8.56
N ARG A 64 3.78 14.34 8.34
CA ARG A 64 3.83 13.30 9.38
C ARG A 64 4.74 13.81 10.52
N PRO A 65 4.36 13.65 11.80
CA PRO A 65 5.17 14.10 12.94
C PRO A 65 6.62 13.59 12.87
N SER A 66 6.83 12.33 12.48
CA SER A 66 8.15 11.73 12.29
C SER A 66 9.00 12.40 11.19
N TYR A 67 8.35 12.92 10.15
CA TYR A 67 9.05 13.67 9.11
C TYR A 67 9.45 15.06 9.61
N VAL A 68 8.60 15.71 10.43
CA VAL A 68 8.90 17.02 11.01
C VAL A 68 10.06 16.93 12.00
N THR A 69 10.10 15.90 12.86
CA THR A 69 11.22 15.67 13.78
C THR A 69 12.52 15.41 13.03
N TRP A 70 12.51 14.48 12.07
CA TRP A 70 13.68 14.21 11.21
C TRP A 70 14.15 15.46 10.47
N ARG A 71 13.22 16.25 9.90
CA ARG A 71 13.56 17.47 9.17
C ARG A 71 14.23 18.49 10.09
N ASN A 72 13.73 18.65 11.31
CA ASN A 72 14.32 19.60 12.25
C ASN A 72 15.72 19.15 12.68
N GLU A 73 15.89 17.86 13.00
CA GLU A 73 17.16 17.27 13.41
C GLU A 73 18.23 17.31 12.29
N CYS A 74 17.83 17.03 11.04
CA CYS A 74 18.78 16.90 9.94
C CYS A 74 18.96 18.18 9.12
N ILE A 75 17.98 19.10 9.11
CA ILE A 75 17.98 20.27 8.21
C ILE A 75 18.01 21.59 8.98
N VAL A 76 17.22 21.75 10.05
CA VAL A 76 17.04 23.06 10.71
C VAL A 76 18.16 23.36 11.70
N ASP A 77 18.59 22.37 12.49
CA ASP A 77 19.79 22.50 13.33
C ASP A 77 21.10 22.46 12.51
N SER A 78 21.00 22.18 11.21
CA SER A 78 22.12 22.00 10.30
C SER A 78 22.34 23.22 9.40
N GLY A 79 22.42 24.42 9.99
CA GLY A 79 23.12 25.57 9.38
C GLY A 79 24.60 25.25 9.00
N ARG A 80 25.08 24.07 9.38
CA ARG A 80 26.18 23.35 8.74
C ARG A 80 25.57 22.21 7.90
N GLY A 81 25.57 22.34 6.57
CA GLY A 81 24.93 21.38 5.66
C GLY A 81 25.21 19.92 6.01
N ILE A 82 24.16 19.07 5.92
CA ILE A 82 24.14 17.61 6.13
C ILE A 82 25.43 17.08 6.76
N LYS A 83 25.67 17.47 8.01
CA LYS A 83 26.64 16.77 8.84
C LYS A 83 25.88 15.63 9.46
N ALA A 84 25.59 14.61 8.65
CA ALA A 84 25.66 13.26 9.17
C ALA A 84 26.96 13.23 9.97
N ARG A 85 26.90 12.89 11.28
CA ARG A 85 27.92 13.18 12.30
C ARG A 85 29.29 12.66 11.86
N LEU A 86 29.93 13.38 10.96
CA LEU A 86 31.28 13.13 10.54
C LEU A 86 32.06 13.39 11.82
N PRO A 87 32.83 12.41 12.32
CA PRO A 87 33.71 12.66 13.45
C PRO A 87 34.41 13.97 13.17
N SER A 88 34.16 14.96 14.03
CA SER A 88 34.80 16.25 13.89
C SER A 88 36.26 16.00 14.20
N VAL A 89 37.05 15.65 13.19
CA VAL A 89 38.52 15.73 13.22
C VAL A 89 38.90 17.21 13.13
N ARG A 90 38.26 18.05 13.95
CA ARG A 90 38.85 19.30 14.39
C ARG A 90 39.58 18.93 15.67
N GLY A 91 40.87 18.65 15.52
CA GLY A 91 41.79 18.84 16.63
C GLY A 91 41.59 20.27 17.15
N GLU A 92 41.47 20.37 18.47
CA GLU A 92 41.61 21.64 19.17
C GLU A 92 42.99 22.20 18.89
N ASP A 93 43.12 23.06 17.88
CA ASP A 93 44.27 23.95 17.77
C ASP A 93 43.82 25.25 17.12
N SER A 94 43.67 26.26 17.97
CA SER A 94 43.40 27.64 17.61
C SER A 94 44.71 28.36 17.34
N VAL A 95 45.28 28.26 16.13
CA VAL A 95 46.23 29.28 15.61
C VAL A 95 46.17 29.34 14.07
N ASN A 96 45.92 30.55 13.55
CA ASN A 96 46.18 31.09 12.19
C ASN A 96 46.26 30.18 10.96
N GLY A 97 45.40 30.48 9.98
CA GLY A 97 45.85 30.68 8.59
C GLY A 97 46.17 29.45 7.75
N ASN A 98 45.14 28.77 7.26
CA ASN A 98 44.96 28.41 5.84
C ASN A 98 46.10 27.77 5.02
N GLU A 99 46.88 26.85 5.58
CA GLU A 99 47.57 25.85 4.75
C GLU A 99 47.64 24.51 5.47
N LEU A 100 46.53 23.77 5.45
CA LEU A 100 46.63 22.32 5.61
C LEU A 100 47.50 21.85 4.43
N THR A 101 48.70 21.34 4.73
CA THR A 101 49.53 20.64 3.76
C THR A 101 48.66 19.69 2.95
N LEU A 102 48.93 19.56 1.65
CA LEU A 102 48.14 18.75 0.73
C LEU A 102 47.82 17.37 1.32
N ASP A 103 48.80 16.76 1.99
CA ASP A 103 48.70 15.48 2.69
C ASP A 103 47.58 15.46 3.75
N LYS A 104 47.50 16.48 4.62
CA LYS A 104 46.45 16.59 5.65
C LYS A 104 45.06 16.76 5.05
N ARG A 105 44.97 17.37 3.86
CA ARG A 105 43.68 17.50 3.13
C ARG A 105 43.27 16.17 2.52
N ILE A 106 44.23 15.43 1.94
CA ILE A 106 44.00 14.10 1.39
C ILE A 106 43.54 13.16 2.50
N ASP A 107 44.23 13.11 3.64
CA ASP A 107 43.86 12.26 4.78
C ASP A 107 42.44 12.55 5.31
N ASN A 108 42.04 13.83 5.35
CA ASN A 108 40.70 14.23 5.76
C ASN A 108 39.63 13.79 4.76
N ILE A 109 39.91 13.93 3.45
CA ILE A 109 39.00 13.46 2.39
C ILE A 109 38.88 11.94 2.44
N ASP A 110 39.99 11.23 2.57
CA ASP A 110 40.00 9.77 2.65
C ASP A 110 39.27 9.26 3.90
N GLY A 111 39.47 9.92 5.05
CA GLY A 111 38.71 9.66 6.27
C GLY A 111 37.21 9.90 6.08
N ALA A 112 36.82 10.99 5.43
CA ALA A 112 35.41 11.28 5.14
C ALA A 112 34.81 10.25 4.16
N LEU A 113 35.55 9.86 3.11
CA LEU A 113 35.11 8.85 2.15
C LEU A 113 34.99 7.46 2.79
N ALA A 114 35.94 7.08 3.65
CA ALA A 114 35.87 5.84 4.41
C ALA A 114 34.64 5.82 5.32
N TRP A 115 34.36 6.93 6.01
CA TRP A 115 33.16 7.06 6.84
C TRP A 115 31.87 6.96 6.01
N ILE A 116 31.76 7.67 4.88
CA ILE A 116 30.58 7.59 4.00
C ILE A 116 30.36 6.16 3.51
N LYS A 117 31.44 5.46 3.11
CA LYS A 117 31.36 4.06 2.68
C LYS A 117 30.81 3.16 3.81
N GLN A 118 31.29 3.36 5.04
CA GLN A 118 30.81 2.62 6.20
C GLN A 118 29.33 2.89 6.48
N GLU A 119 28.92 4.16 6.43
CA GLU A 119 27.54 4.57 6.67
C GLU A 119 26.57 4.01 5.60
N LEU A 120 26.97 4.05 4.32
CA LEU A 120 26.19 3.46 3.22
C LEU A 120 26.04 1.95 3.37
N LEU A 121 27.07 1.25 3.86
CA LEU A 121 26.98 -0.18 4.16
C LEU A 121 26.02 -0.45 5.31
N ALA A 122 26.10 0.33 6.38
CA ALA A 122 25.18 0.21 7.52
C ALA A 122 23.72 0.43 7.10
N MET A 123 23.43 1.49 6.33
CA MET A 123 22.10 1.75 5.80
C MET A 123 21.62 0.62 4.88
N ARG A 124 22.48 0.09 4.00
CA ARG A 124 22.14 -1.06 3.16
C ARG A 124 21.77 -2.29 3.98
N THR A 125 22.52 -2.61 5.03
CA THR A 125 22.22 -3.74 5.91
C THR A 125 20.88 -3.54 6.62
N GLN A 126 20.60 -2.34 7.11
CA GLN A 126 19.33 -2.00 7.73
C GLN A 126 18.15 -2.16 6.76
N ASP A 127 18.29 -1.69 5.51
CA ASP A 127 17.25 -1.84 4.50
C ASP A 127 17.00 -3.32 4.17
N GLN A 128 18.07 -4.14 4.11
CA GLN A 128 17.94 -5.59 3.93
C GLN A 128 17.22 -6.27 5.11
N ASP A 129 17.50 -5.85 6.34
CA ASP A 129 16.79 -6.35 7.54
C ASP A 129 15.30 -5.99 7.49
N ILE A 130 14.97 -4.75 7.15
CA ILE A 130 13.58 -4.28 7.04
C ILE A 130 12.86 -5.04 5.93
N ALA A 131 13.48 -5.21 4.76
CA ALA A 131 12.90 -5.96 3.65
C ALA A 131 12.58 -7.41 4.06
N ARG A 132 13.50 -8.08 4.78
CA ARG A 132 13.26 -9.43 5.32
C ARG A 132 12.07 -9.47 6.28
N LYS A 133 11.98 -8.50 7.21
CA LYS A 133 10.84 -8.39 8.14
C LYS A 133 9.52 -8.18 7.42
N LEU A 134 9.49 -7.28 6.43
CA LEU A 134 8.29 -7.02 5.63
C LEU A 134 7.85 -8.25 4.84
N LEU A 135 8.80 -9.01 4.28
CA LEU A 135 8.49 -10.24 3.55
C LEU A 135 7.92 -11.32 4.49
N SER A 136 8.47 -11.47 5.70
CA SER A 136 7.91 -12.36 6.75
C SER A 136 6.48 -11.98 7.10
N LEU A 137 6.24 -10.70 7.44
CA LEU A 137 4.90 -10.20 7.76
C LEU A 137 3.91 -10.42 6.62
N ARG A 138 4.36 -10.26 5.37
CA ARG A 138 3.51 -10.53 4.20
C ARG A 138 3.14 -12.00 4.11
N GLN A 139 4.07 -12.91 4.36
CA GLN A 139 3.81 -14.36 4.36
C GLN A 139 2.84 -14.74 5.48
N GLU A 140 3.07 -14.25 6.69
CA GLU A 140 2.19 -14.47 7.85
C GLU A 140 0.76 -13.96 7.59
N MET A 141 0.63 -12.73 7.08
CA MET A 141 -0.67 -12.15 6.75
C MET A 141 -1.41 -12.96 5.68
N ASN A 142 -0.71 -13.48 4.68
CA ASN A 142 -1.32 -14.33 3.66
C ASN A 142 -1.75 -15.69 4.23
N ALA A 143 -0.93 -16.29 5.10
CA ALA A 143 -1.28 -17.54 5.78
C ALA A 143 -2.54 -17.36 6.65
N LEU A 144 -2.60 -16.28 7.43
CA LEU A 144 -3.77 -15.96 8.25
C LEU A 144 -5.03 -15.71 7.41
N ARG A 145 -4.91 -15.01 6.29
CA ARG A 145 -6.06 -14.81 5.38
C ARG A 145 -6.56 -16.12 4.78
N LEU A 146 -5.66 -17.00 4.37
CA LEU A 146 -6.03 -18.31 3.85
C LEU A 146 -6.73 -19.13 4.93
N GLN A 147 -6.15 -19.15 6.15
CA GLN A 147 -6.74 -19.83 7.28
C GLN A 147 -8.15 -19.31 7.58
N TRP A 148 -8.35 -17.99 7.68
CA TRP A 148 -9.66 -17.40 7.90
C TRP A 148 -10.67 -17.78 6.81
N SER A 149 -10.26 -17.79 5.53
CA SER A 149 -11.15 -18.23 4.46
C SER A 149 -11.52 -19.71 4.56
N CYS A 150 -10.59 -20.55 5.01
CA CYS A 150 -10.87 -21.97 5.25
C CYS A 150 -11.80 -22.17 6.45
N ASP A 151 -11.57 -21.45 7.53
CA ASP A 151 -12.40 -21.50 8.74
C ASP A 151 -13.83 -21.03 8.45
N GLU A 152 -14.00 -19.92 7.73
CA GLU A 152 -15.30 -19.41 7.27
C GLU A 152 -16.05 -20.43 6.41
N HIS A 153 -15.38 -21.03 5.41
CA HIS A 153 -16.01 -22.03 4.56
C HIS A 153 -16.38 -23.29 5.33
N LYS A 154 -15.58 -23.65 6.34
CA LYS A 154 -15.88 -24.77 7.22
C LYS A 154 -17.13 -24.48 8.06
N GLU A 155 -17.23 -23.31 8.67
CA GLU A 155 -18.41 -22.89 9.43
C GLU A 155 -19.67 -22.91 8.56
N MET A 156 -19.60 -22.38 7.33
CA MET A 156 -20.71 -22.42 6.37
C MET A 156 -21.12 -23.86 5.99
N LEU A 157 -20.15 -24.78 5.85
CA LEU A 157 -20.45 -26.19 5.57
C LEU A 157 -21.06 -26.90 6.78
N GLU A 158 -20.60 -26.57 7.99
CA GLU A 158 -21.17 -27.09 9.24
C GLU A 158 -22.61 -26.59 9.43
N GLU A 159 -22.89 -25.32 9.18
CA GLU A 159 -24.25 -24.74 9.21
C GLU A 159 -25.17 -25.45 8.21
N ALA A 160 -24.74 -25.59 6.95
CA ALA A 160 -25.51 -26.31 5.93
C ALA A 160 -25.70 -27.80 6.24
N GLN A 161 -24.77 -28.42 6.96
CA GLN A 161 -24.90 -29.80 7.43
C GLN A 161 -25.96 -29.89 8.55
N CYS A 162 -25.93 -28.98 9.53
CA CYS A 162 -26.96 -28.91 10.58
C CYS A 162 -28.36 -28.74 9.96
N ASP A 163 -28.53 -27.81 9.01
CA ASP A 163 -29.81 -27.61 8.31
C ASP A 163 -30.32 -28.91 7.63
N LEU A 164 -29.41 -29.67 7.03
CA LEU A 164 -29.73 -30.94 6.37
C LEU A 164 -30.15 -32.02 7.38
N GLU A 165 -29.46 -32.08 8.52
CA GLU A 165 -29.77 -32.99 9.63
C GLU A 165 -31.14 -32.64 10.24
N GLU A 166 -31.43 -31.36 10.50
CA GLU A 166 -32.74 -30.90 10.97
C GLU A 166 -33.87 -31.26 10.00
N MET A 167 -33.66 -31.07 8.69
CA MET A 167 -34.63 -31.48 7.68
C MET A 167 -34.83 -33.00 7.65
N HIS A 168 -33.77 -33.78 7.89
CA HIS A 168 -33.87 -35.23 7.96
C HIS A 168 -34.65 -35.69 9.21
N GLU A 169 -34.40 -35.09 10.37
CA GLU A 169 -35.15 -35.37 11.61
C GLU A 169 -36.64 -35.02 11.46
N LEU A 170 -36.96 -33.89 10.82
CA LEU A 170 -38.34 -33.50 10.54
C LEU A 170 -39.02 -34.45 9.54
N GLN A 171 -38.26 -34.97 8.57
CA GLN A 171 -38.74 -35.96 7.61
C GLN A 171 -39.08 -37.30 8.28
N ASP A 172 -38.34 -37.73 9.30
CA ASP A 172 -38.66 -38.94 10.06
C ASP A 172 -39.98 -38.83 10.83
N ILE A 173 -40.43 -37.61 11.14
CA ILE A 173 -41.68 -37.32 11.86
C ILE A 173 -42.86 -37.13 10.90
N CYS A 174 -42.62 -36.82 9.63
CA CYS A 174 -43.65 -36.56 8.62
C CYS A 174 -43.77 -37.72 7.62
N ASP A 175 -44.98 -38.26 7.41
CA ASP A 175 -45.31 -39.26 6.36
C ASP A 175 -45.20 -38.73 4.90
N THR A 176 -44.35 -37.74 4.65
CA THR A 176 -44.21 -37.08 3.34
C THR A 176 -43.31 -37.93 2.43
N PRO A 177 -43.67 -38.20 1.16
CA PRO A 177 -42.89 -39.08 0.30
C PRO A 177 -41.46 -38.56 0.06
N LEU A 178 -40.50 -39.49 0.14
CA LEU A 178 -39.03 -39.30 0.16
C LEU A 178 -38.47 -38.41 -0.97
N ASP A 179 -39.20 -38.27 -2.08
CA ASP A 179 -38.77 -37.54 -3.28
C ASP A 179 -39.04 -36.02 -3.21
N SER A 180 -39.88 -35.58 -2.27
CA SER A 180 -40.23 -34.17 -2.05
C SER A 180 -39.19 -33.40 -1.23
N VAL A 181 -38.40 -34.10 -0.41
CA VAL A 181 -37.55 -33.48 0.64
C VAL A 181 -36.07 -33.47 0.27
N GLN A 182 -35.71 -33.97 -0.91
CA GLN A 182 -34.35 -33.86 -1.42
C GLN A 182 -33.94 -32.37 -1.53
N PRO A 183 -33.04 -31.86 -0.67
CA PRO A 183 -32.69 -30.45 -0.59
C PRO A 183 -31.69 -30.15 -1.70
N HIS A 184 -32.16 -30.15 -2.94
CA HIS A 184 -31.41 -29.55 -4.02
C HIS A 184 -31.62 -28.05 -3.87
N GLN A 185 -30.79 -27.40 -3.04
CA GLN A 185 -30.79 -25.95 -2.87
C GLN A 185 -30.76 -25.21 -4.23
N LEU A 186 -30.15 -25.84 -5.24
CA LEU A 186 -30.12 -25.35 -6.62
C LEU A 186 -31.47 -25.46 -7.38
N LYS A 187 -32.36 -26.40 -7.04
CA LYS A 187 -33.70 -26.51 -7.67
C LYS A 187 -34.55 -25.28 -7.37
N GLN A 188 -34.41 -24.68 -6.18
CA GLN A 188 -35.16 -23.48 -5.78
C GLN A 188 -34.82 -22.25 -6.64
N ILE A 189 -33.64 -22.24 -7.26
CA ILE A 189 -33.16 -21.22 -8.22
C ILE A 189 -33.27 -21.71 -9.69
N GLY A 190 -34.03 -22.78 -9.94
CA GLY A 190 -34.28 -23.31 -11.29
C GLY A 190 -33.13 -24.11 -11.89
N VAL A 191 -32.17 -24.55 -11.08
CA VAL A 191 -30.98 -25.29 -11.51
C VAL A 191 -31.05 -26.74 -11.04
N THR A 192 -30.93 -27.69 -11.96
CA THR A 192 -31.10 -29.12 -11.65
C THR A 192 -29.79 -29.86 -11.43
N LYS A 193 -28.90 -29.85 -12.43
CA LYS A 193 -27.66 -30.62 -12.43
C LYS A 193 -26.52 -29.83 -13.04
N MET A 194 -25.36 -29.86 -12.42
CA MET A 194 -24.12 -29.35 -13.01
C MET A 194 -23.56 -30.37 -14.00
N ASN A 195 -23.37 -29.96 -15.25
CA ASN A 195 -22.62 -30.74 -16.22
C ASN A 195 -21.12 -30.51 -16.00
N LEU A 196 -20.39 -31.56 -15.61
CA LEU A 196 -18.96 -31.48 -15.29
C LEU A 196 -18.08 -31.24 -16.53
N ASN A 197 -18.49 -31.73 -17.69
CA ASN A 197 -17.74 -31.58 -18.94
C ASN A 197 -17.81 -30.14 -19.47
N THR A 198 -18.91 -29.44 -19.21
CA THR A 198 -19.13 -28.06 -19.68
C THR A 198 -19.09 -27.01 -18.57
N ARG A 199 -18.90 -27.43 -17.31
CA ARG A 199 -18.95 -26.58 -16.09
C ARG A 199 -20.18 -25.66 -16.08
N ARG A 200 -21.31 -26.12 -16.62
CA ARG A 200 -22.56 -25.38 -16.72
C ARG A 200 -23.67 -26.10 -16.00
N PHE A 201 -24.50 -25.33 -15.32
CA PHE A 201 -25.72 -25.80 -14.71
C PHE A 201 -26.81 -25.98 -15.77
N SER A 202 -27.49 -27.13 -15.74
CA SER A 202 -28.73 -27.36 -16.47
C SER A 202 -29.85 -26.60 -15.77
N ILE A 203 -30.51 -25.73 -16.53
CA ILE A 203 -31.69 -25.00 -16.10
C ILE A 203 -32.90 -25.92 -16.33
N LEU A 204 -33.85 -25.90 -15.40
CA LEU A 204 -35.13 -26.62 -15.51
C LEU A 204 -36.02 -26.02 -16.61
#